data_AF-A0A968C0S7-F1
#
_entry.id   AF-A0A968C0S7-F1
#
_cell.length_a   1.000
_cell.length_b   1.000
_cell.length_c   1.000
_cell.angle_alpha   90.00
_cell.angle_beta   90.00
_cell.angle_gamma   90.00
#
_symmetry.space_group_name_H-M   'P 1'
#
loop_
_entity.id
_entity.type
_entity.pdbx_description
1 polymer ?
#
loop_
_entity_poly.entity_id
_entity_poly.type
_entity_poly.pdbx_seq_one_letter_code
_entity_poly.pdbx_strand_id
1 'polypeptide(L)'
;MVPHLERMKVGDIEGPVETPRGIFLFKLVDREPARLMSLQEATPAIERILLKQKKEATLKGWFMQQREKYPVKVYVADLDRIGREQ
;
A
#
# COMPACT_ATOMS: atom_id res chain seq x y z
N MET A 1 -11.24 -1.35 7.73
CA MET A 1 -12.11 -2.32 7.03
C MET A 1 -13.54 -2.02 7.44
N VAL A 2 -14.48 -1.99 6.51
CA VAL A 2 -15.88 -1.61 6.79
C VAL A 2 -16.64 -2.89 7.16
N PRO A 3 -17.02 -3.11 8.44
CA PRO A 3 -17.42 -4.43 8.95
C PRO A 3 -18.67 -5.04 8.30
N HIS A 4 -19.52 -4.19 7.72
CA HIS A 4 -20.80 -4.60 7.17
C HIS A 4 -20.65 -5.32 5.81
N LEU A 5 -19.60 -4.96 5.04
CA LEU A 5 -19.37 -5.49 3.69
C LEU A 5 -19.10 -7.01 3.68
N GLU A 6 -18.59 -7.57 4.77
CA GLU A 6 -18.27 -9.01 4.86
C GLU A 6 -19.52 -9.90 4.82
N ARG A 7 -20.68 -9.36 5.19
CA ARG A 7 -21.96 -10.07 5.29
C ARG A 7 -22.79 -9.99 4.01
N MET A 8 -22.35 -9.19 3.04
CA MET A 8 -23.02 -9.04 1.75
C MET A 8 -23.07 -10.37 0.99
N LYS A 9 -24.18 -10.56 0.27
CA LYS A 9 -24.38 -11.61 -0.73
C LYS A 9 -24.10 -11.05 -2.12
N VAL A 10 -23.76 -11.92 -3.06
CA VAL A 10 -23.55 -11.52 -4.46
C VAL A 10 -24.82 -10.87 -4.99
N GLY A 11 -24.68 -9.67 -5.54
CA GLY A 11 -25.77 -8.82 -6.01
C GLY A 11 -26.15 -7.68 -5.04
N ASP A 12 -25.80 -7.79 -3.75
CA ASP A 12 -26.12 -6.78 -2.75
C ASP A 12 -25.42 -5.46 -3.05
N ILE A 13 -26.09 -4.36 -2.72
CA ILE A 13 -25.57 -3.00 -2.79
C ILE A 13 -25.57 -2.43 -1.38
N GLU A 14 -24.44 -1.85 -0.95
CA GLU A 14 -24.28 -1.30 0.40
C GLU A 14 -23.60 0.07 0.38
N GLY A 15 -24.13 0.97 1.21
CA GLY A 15 -23.65 2.33 1.41
C GLY A 15 -24.79 3.32 1.71
N PRO A 16 -24.48 4.62 1.80
CA PRO A 16 -23.17 5.24 1.59
C PRO A 16 -22.13 4.86 2.66
N VAL A 17 -20.89 4.63 2.24
CA VAL A 17 -19.75 4.33 3.12
C VAL A 17 -18.75 5.48 3.06
N GLU A 18 -18.55 6.14 4.19
CA GLU A 18 -17.57 7.22 4.33
C GLU A 18 -16.15 6.66 4.48
N THR A 19 -15.22 7.23 3.73
CA THR A 19 -13.79 6.95 3.82
C THR A 19 -13.02 8.28 3.81
N PRO A 20 -11.74 8.31 4.23
CA PRO A 20 -10.91 9.53 4.12
C PRO A 20 -10.79 10.09 2.70
N ARG A 21 -11.11 9.29 1.67
CA ARG A 21 -11.05 9.67 0.26
C ARG A 21 -12.40 10.13 -0.31
N GLY A 22 -13.48 10.08 0.48
CA GLY A 22 -14.84 10.41 0.06
C GLY A 22 -15.86 9.31 0.36
N ILE A 23 -17.06 9.48 -0.20
CA ILE A 23 -18.21 8.58 -0.01
C ILE A 23 -18.27 7.58 -1.16
N PHE A 24 -18.39 6.29 -0.81
CA PHE A 24 -18.46 5.19 -1.77
C PHE A 24 -19.79 4.40 -1.61
N LEU A 25 -20.29 3.88 -2.73
CA LEU A 25 -21.35 2.89 -2.80
C LEU A 25 -20.76 1.59 -3.36
N PHE A 26 -20.97 0.47 -2.69
CA PHE A 26 -20.40 -0.83 -3.05
C PHE A 26 -21.47 -1.76 -3.59
N LYS A 27 -21.16 -2.53 -4.64
CA LYS A 27 -21.96 -3.67 -5.10
C LYS A 27 -21.10 -4.91 -5.05
N LEU A 28 -21.55 -5.98 -4.39
CA LEU A 28 -20.83 -7.24 -4.38
C LEU A 28 -21.11 -8.00 -5.69
N VAL A 29 -20.10 -8.11 -6.55
CA VAL A 29 -20.25 -8.76 -7.87
C VAL A 29 -19.93 -10.24 -7.85
N ASP A 30 -19.04 -10.67 -6.97
CA ASP A 30 -18.61 -12.05 -6.82
C ASP A 30 -17.97 -12.26 -5.43
N ARG A 31 -17.87 -13.50 -4.97
CA ARG A 31 -17.26 -13.88 -3.70
C ARG A 31 -16.49 -15.18 -3.83
N GLU A 32 -15.17 -15.10 -3.79
CA GLU A 32 -14.33 -16.29 -3.64
C GLU A 32 -14.38 -16.79 -2.19
N PRO A 33 -14.73 -18.08 -1.95
CA PRO A 33 -14.76 -18.63 -0.60
C PRO A 33 -13.35 -18.78 -0.03
N ALA A 34 -13.22 -18.59 1.28
CA ALA A 34 -11.97 -18.83 1.98
C ALA A 34 -11.56 -20.30 1.80
N ARG A 35 -10.38 -20.53 1.23
CA ARG A 35 -9.80 -21.86 1.04
C ARG A 35 -8.32 -21.82 1.31
N LEU A 36 -7.75 -22.99 1.65
CA LEU A 36 -6.31 -23.16 1.63
C LEU A 36 -5.85 -23.20 0.17
N MET A 37 -4.96 -22.27 -0.17
CA MET A 37 -4.26 -22.32 -1.45
C MET A 37 -3.18 -23.38 -1.39
N SER A 38 -2.94 -24.07 -2.50
CA SER A 38 -1.74 -24.91 -2.61
C SER A 38 -0.49 -24.02 -2.65
N LEU A 39 0.67 -24.59 -2.32
CA LEU A 39 1.93 -23.86 -2.43
C LEU A 39 2.13 -23.33 -3.85
N GLN A 40 1.87 -24.15 -4.88
CA GLN A 40 2.04 -23.76 -6.28
C GLN A 40 1.15 -22.56 -6.67
N GLU A 41 -0.09 -22.51 -6.18
CA GLU A 41 -1.00 -21.40 -6.42
C GLU A 41 -0.55 -20.11 -5.69
N ALA A 42 0.00 -20.27 -4.48
CA ALA A 42 0.42 -19.14 -3.64
C ALA A 42 1.82 -18.59 -4.00
N THR A 43 2.70 -19.42 -4.57
CA THR A 43 4.10 -19.07 -4.87
C THR A 43 4.24 -17.73 -5.61
N PRO A 44 3.51 -17.44 -6.70
CA PRO A 44 3.67 -16.17 -7.42
C PRO A 44 3.32 -14.95 -6.57
N ALA A 45 2.32 -15.06 -5.69
CA ALA A 45 1.95 -13.98 -4.78
C ALA A 45 3.00 -13.77 -3.70
N ILE A 46 3.49 -14.87 -3.11
CA ILE A 46 4.55 -14.86 -2.10
C ILE A 46 5.83 -14.25 -2.68
N GLU A 47 6.25 -14.65 -3.88
CA GLU A 47 7.43 -14.10 -4.55
C GLU A 47 7.33 -12.59 -4.75
N ARG A 48 6.18 -12.07 -5.20
CA ARG A 48 5.97 -10.63 -5.35
C ARG A 48 6.11 -9.88 -4.02
N ILE A 49 5.56 -10.43 -2.95
CA ILE A 49 5.65 -9.85 -1.59
C ILE A 49 7.11 -9.82 -1.15
N LEU A 50 7.81 -10.96 -1.24
CA LEU A 50 9.20 -11.08 -0.82
C LEU A 50 10.13 -10.18 -1.66
N LEU A 51 9.90 -10.10 -2.96
CA LEU A 51 10.69 -9.26 -3.86
C LEU A 51 10.52 -7.78 -3.51
N LYS A 52 9.29 -7.33 -3.22
CA LYS A 52 9.02 -5.95 -2.78
C LYS A 52 9.76 -5.65 -1.47
N GLN A 53 9.62 -6.52 -0.47
CA GLN A 53 10.28 -6.36 0.84
C GLN A 53 11.80 -6.31 0.69
N LYS A 54 12.38 -7.20 -0.12
CA LYS A 54 13.83 -7.24 -0.34
C LYS A 54 14.32 -5.98 -1.05
N LYS A 55 13.60 -5.50 -2.07
CA LYS A 55 13.91 -4.23 -2.75
C LYS A 55 13.93 -3.05 -1.77
N GLU A 56 12.90 -2.91 -0.94
CA GLU A 56 12.81 -1.84 0.06
C GLU A 56 13.96 -1.92 1.08
N ALA A 57 14.28 -3.13 1.57
CA ALA A 57 15.38 -3.34 2.50
C ALA A 57 16.75 -3.01 1.86
N THR A 58 16.99 -3.47 0.64
CA THR A 58 18.23 -3.19 -0.10
C THR A 58 18.38 -1.70 -0.38
N LEU A 59 17.30 -1.04 -0.83
CA LEU A 59 17.30 0.39 -1.12
C LEU A 59 17.62 1.19 0.14
N LYS A 60 16.97 0.87 1.27
CA LYS A 60 17.23 1.51 2.56
C LYS A 60 18.68 1.32 2.99
N GLY A 61 19.20 0.10 2.91
CA GLY A 61 20.59 -0.21 3.27
C GLY A 61 21.59 0.55 2.40
N TRP A 62 21.37 0.58 1.09
CA TRP A 62 22.19 1.34 0.15
C TRP A 62 22.17 2.84 0.45
N PHE A 63 20.99 3.44 0.67
CA PHE A 63 20.86 4.85 1.02
C PHE A 63 21.62 5.22 2.31
N MET A 64 21.57 4.37 3.33
CA MET A 64 22.32 4.61 4.57
C MET A 64 23.83 4.63 4.34
N GLN A 65 24.35 3.68 3.55
CA GLN A 65 25.77 3.67 3.18
C GLN A 65 26.17 4.93 2.39
N GLN A 66 25.32 5.40 1.48
CA GLN A 66 25.62 6.63 0.73
C GLN A 66 25.63 7.86 1.63
N ARG A 67 24.68 7.98 2.57
CA ARG A 67 24.63 9.09 3.53
C ARG A 67 25.85 9.14 4.44
N GLU A 68 26.40 7.99 4.81
CA GLU A 68 27.61 7.90 5.61
C GLU A 68 28.86 8.30 4.79
N LYS A 69 28.97 7.78 3.57
CA LYS A 69 30.09 8.09 2.65
C LYS A 69 30.11 9.55 2.22
N TYR A 70 28.94 10.16 2.05
CA TYR A 70 28.78 11.53 1.58
C TYR A 70 27.88 12.30 2.54
N PRO A 71 28.44 12.90 3.62
CA PRO A 71 27.66 13.67 4.57
C PRO A 71 27.08 14.93 3.91
N VAL A 72 25.81 14.86 3.56
CA VAL A 72 25.05 15.98 2.97
C VAL A 72 24.64 16.95 4.08
N LYS A 73 25.03 18.22 3.96
CA LYS A 73 24.51 19.30 4.80
C LYS A 73 23.19 19.79 4.22
N VAL A 74 22.10 19.63 4.96
CA VAL A 74 20.77 20.08 4.56
C VAL A 74 20.45 21.40 5.25
N TYR A 75 20.32 22.47 4.49
CA TYR A 75 19.92 23.79 4.98
C TYR A 75 18.41 23.94 4.86
N VAL A 76 17.69 23.52 5.91
CA VAL A 76 16.22 23.44 5.94
C VAL A 76 15.56 24.79 5.65
N ALA A 77 16.17 25.90 6.10
CA ALA A 77 15.66 27.25 5.89
C ALA A 77 15.55 27.66 4.41
N ASP A 78 16.39 27.10 3.54
CA ASP A 78 16.38 27.41 2.10
C ASP A 78 15.33 26.57 1.34
N LEU A 79 14.97 25.39 1.86
CA LEU A 79 13.99 24.49 1.25
C LEU A 79 12.56 25.04 1.33
N ASP A 80 12.22 25.71 2.44
CA ASP A 80 10.92 26.36 2.63
C ASP A 80 10.69 27.51 1.64
N ARG A 81 11.75 28.07 1.06
CA ARG A 81 11.66 29.14 0.06
C ARG A 81 11.28 28.61 -1.33
N ILE A 82 11.72 27.39 -1.67
CA ILE A 82 11.46 26.75 -2.97
C ILE A 82 10.01 26.26 -3.10
N GLY A 83 9.38 25.85 -1.99
CA GLY A 83 7.99 25.40 -1.98
C GLY A 83 6.93 26.51 -2.02
N ARG A 84 7.33 27.79 -1.88
CA ARG A 84 6.41 28.94 -1.85
C ARG A 84 6.37 29.75 -3.16
N GLU A 85 7.16 29.37 -4.16
CA GLU A 85 7.21 30.04 -5.48
C GLU A 85 6.52 29.25 -6.61
N GLN A 86 5.69 28.24 -6.29
CA GLN A 86 4.85 27.55 -7.27
C GLN A 86 3.36 27.61 -6.90
#